data_AF-A0A0G0U3F2-F1
#
_entry.id   AF-A0A0G0U3F2-F1
#
_cell.length_a   1.000
_cell.length_b   1.000
_cell.length_c   1.000
_cell.angle_alpha   90.00
_cell.angle_beta   90.00
_cell.angle_gamma   90.00
#
_symmetry.space_group_name_H-M   'P 1'
#
loop_
_entity.id
_entity.type
_entity.pdbx_description
1 polymer ?
#
loop_
_entity_poly.entity_id
_entity_poly.type
_entity_poly.pdbx_seq_one_letter_code
_entity_poly.pdbx_strand_id
1 'polypeptide(L)'
;MRENKKGSALLLTTILLFVVLSMVISLTYITVMEQKMSGKTKSSVGSFFNADSGVEWALNRIANADSDITIATAFGDSDIADGVTCPFPGCNLYFLDENGKVISDGNTFRVSDIKAVRSVGTNETGDPTQRAIEAAVAETGIGKYQISCSLSGALTMCCRVDTETGSTECKMTPDHPNPWITFGNKPW
;
A
#
# COMPACT_ATOMS: atom_id res chain seq x y z
N MET A 1 47.73 -54.42 -49.63
CA MET A 1 47.09 -53.10 -49.45
C MET A 1 46.33 -53.09 -48.13
N ARG A 2 46.81 -52.33 -47.14
CA ARG A 2 46.19 -52.25 -45.81
C ARG A 2 45.64 -50.82 -45.66
N GLU A 3 44.46 -50.60 -46.23
CA GLU A 3 43.86 -49.28 -46.32
C GLU A 3 43.06 -48.94 -45.04
N ASN A 4 43.44 -47.82 -44.42
CA ASN A 4 42.56 -46.79 -43.85
C ASN A 4 41.33 -47.21 -43.01
N LYS A 5 41.51 -48.03 -41.95
CA LYS A 5 40.45 -48.24 -40.92
C LYS A 5 40.41 -47.20 -39.79
N LYS A 6 41.28 -46.19 -39.80
CA LYS A 6 41.36 -45.18 -38.72
C LYS A 6 40.41 -43.98 -38.88
N GLY A 7 39.82 -43.77 -40.06
CA GLY A 7 38.92 -42.63 -40.32
C GLY A 7 37.50 -42.78 -39.76
N SER A 8 36.98 -44.00 -39.68
CA SER A 8 35.59 -44.26 -39.27
C SER A 8 35.34 -44.02 -37.77
N ALA A 9 36.32 -44.33 -36.92
CA ALA A 9 36.23 -44.03 -35.49
C ALA A 9 36.20 -42.51 -35.21
N LEU A 10 36.96 -41.74 -36.00
CA LEU A 10 37.06 -40.28 -35.84
C LEU A 10 35.75 -39.58 -36.23
N LEU A 11 35.08 -40.07 -37.28
CA LEU A 11 33.76 -39.59 -37.71
C LEU A 11 32.64 -39.91 -36.71
N LEU A 12 32.68 -41.11 -36.10
CA LEU A 12 31.71 -41.49 -35.08
C LEU A 12 31.89 -40.67 -33.79
N THR A 13 33.14 -40.40 -33.40
CA THR A 13 33.42 -39.53 -32.25
C THR A 13 32.98 -38.09 -32.48
N THR A 14 33.16 -37.52 -33.68
CA THR A 14 32.73 -36.13 -33.95
C THR A 14 31.21 -35.99 -33.95
N ILE A 15 30.48 -36.97 -34.50
CA ILE A 15 29.01 -36.99 -34.43
C ILE A 15 28.54 -37.06 -32.96
N LEU A 16 29.15 -37.95 -32.17
CA LEU A 16 28.79 -38.10 -30.76
C LEU A 16 29.10 -36.82 -29.96
N LEU A 17 30.25 -36.19 -30.23
CA LEU A 17 30.63 -34.92 -29.61
C LEU A 17 29.66 -33.79 -29.98
N PHE A 18 29.14 -33.79 -31.22
CA PHE A 18 28.14 -32.81 -31.66
C PHE A 18 26.80 -32.98 -30.94
N VAL A 19 26.37 -34.22 -30.68
CA VAL A 19 25.15 -34.51 -29.92
C VAL A 19 25.31 -34.09 -28.45
N VAL A 20 26.47 -34.35 -27.84
CA VAL A 20 26.73 -33.90 -26.47
C VAL A 20 26.79 -32.36 -26.41
N LEU A 21 27.43 -31.72 -27.38
CA LEU A 21 27.50 -30.27 -27.47
C LEU A 21 26.10 -29.64 -27.61
N SER A 22 25.22 -30.22 -28.44
CA SER A 22 23.86 -29.71 -28.62
C SER A 22 23.04 -29.82 -27.33
N MET A 23 23.18 -30.92 -26.58
CA MET A 23 22.55 -31.08 -25.27
C MET A 23 23.05 -30.03 -24.27
N VAL A 24 24.36 -29.79 -24.20
CA VAL A 24 24.94 -28.77 -23.29
C VAL A 24 24.46 -27.37 -23.63
N ILE A 25 24.36 -27.02 -24.92
CA ILE A 25 23.85 -25.72 -25.36
C ILE A 25 22.39 -25.54 -24.94
N SER A 26 21.55 -26.56 -25.12
CA SER A 26 20.14 -26.51 -24.70
C SER A 26 19.99 -26.32 -23.18
N LEU A 27 20.76 -27.06 -22.37
CA LEU A 27 20.74 -26.91 -20.91
C LEU A 27 21.22 -25.53 -20.46
N THR A 28 22.26 -25.01 -21.12
CA THR A 28 22.79 -23.67 -20.82
C THR A 28 21.75 -22.59 -21.14
N TYR A 29 21.04 -22.71 -22.27
CA TYR A 29 19.99 -21.77 -22.64
C TYR A 29 18.85 -21.74 -21.63
N ILE A 30 18.35 -22.92 -21.20
CA ILE A 30 17.26 -23.02 -20.23
C ILE A 30 17.69 -22.39 -18.89
N THR A 31 18.88 -22.74 -18.40
CA THR A 31 19.40 -22.20 -17.13
C THR A 31 19.48 -20.67 -17.13
N VAL A 32 19.95 -20.07 -18.24
CA VAL A 32 20.04 -18.60 -18.37
C VAL A 32 18.64 -17.96 -18.43
N MET A 33 17.69 -18.60 -19.11
CA MET A 33 16.29 -18.16 -19.16
C MET A 33 15.66 -18.17 -17.76
N GLU A 34 15.82 -19.27 -17.01
CA GLU A 34 15.30 -19.39 -15.65
C GLU A 34 15.91 -18.35 -14.70
N GLN A 35 17.22 -18.13 -14.76
CA GLN A 35 17.88 -17.10 -13.95
C GLN A 35 17.34 -15.69 -14.26
N LYS A 36 17.08 -15.38 -15.53
CA LYS A 36 16.46 -14.10 -15.91
C LYS A 36 15.03 -13.98 -15.40
N MET A 37 14.21 -15.04 -15.48
CA MET A 37 12.85 -15.02 -14.94
C MET A 37 12.83 -14.88 -13.41
N SER A 38 13.74 -15.57 -12.72
CA SER A 38 13.91 -15.46 -11.27
C SER A 38 14.34 -14.05 -10.85
N GLY A 39 15.26 -13.42 -11.59
CA GLY A 39 15.69 -12.04 -11.34
C GLY A 39 14.54 -11.04 -11.45
N LYS A 40 13.72 -11.16 -12.50
CA LYS A 40 12.53 -10.32 -12.70
C LYS A 40 11.48 -10.50 -11.59
N THR A 41 11.31 -11.73 -11.11
CA THR A 41 10.40 -12.03 -9.99
C THR A 41 10.88 -11.34 -8.72
N LYS A 42 12.18 -11.43 -8.39
CA LYS A 42 12.76 -10.76 -7.23
C LYS A 42 12.63 -9.23 -7.31
N SER A 43 12.89 -8.63 -8.47
CA SER A 43 12.70 -7.19 -8.69
C SER A 43 11.25 -6.79 -8.45
N SER A 44 10.30 -7.54 -9.05
CA SER A 44 8.86 -7.29 -8.91
C SER A 44 8.34 -7.45 -7.48
N VAL A 45 8.86 -8.40 -6.70
CA VAL A 45 8.49 -8.56 -5.28
C VAL A 45 8.99 -7.37 -4.47
N GLY A 46 10.20 -6.88 -4.74
CA GLY A 46 10.72 -5.66 -4.11
C GLY A 46 9.85 -4.44 -4.39
N SER A 47 9.47 -4.22 -5.65
CA SER A 47 8.55 -3.13 -6.02
C SER A 47 7.18 -3.26 -5.38
N PHE A 48 6.66 -4.48 -5.24
CA PHE A 48 5.40 -4.70 -4.53
C PHE A 48 5.51 -4.38 -3.04
N PHE A 49 6.57 -4.83 -2.38
CA PHE A 49 6.82 -4.53 -0.97
C PHE A 49 6.96 -3.03 -0.69
N ASN A 50 7.65 -2.31 -1.57
CA ASN A 50 7.79 -0.86 -1.47
C ASN A 50 6.45 -0.15 -1.63
N ALA A 51 5.60 -0.60 -2.57
CA ALA A 51 4.25 -0.05 -2.75
C ALA A 51 3.37 -0.33 -1.52
N ASP A 52 3.43 -1.54 -0.97
CA ASP A 52 2.61 -1.96 0.17
C ASP A 52 2.96 -1.16 1.42
N SER A 53 4.26 -1.07 1.73
CA SER A 53 4.78 -0.24 2.82
C SER A 53 4.40 1.24 2.65
N GLY A 54 4.32 1.71 1.40
CA GLY A 54 3.95 3.09 1.06
C GLY A 54 2.50 3.38 1.40
N VAL A 55 1.61 2.47 1.03
CA VAL A 55 0.19 2.53 1.40
C VAL A 55 0.04 2.50 2.91
N GLU A 56 0.70 1.57 3.61
CA GLU A 56 0.61 1.49 5.08
C GLU A 56 1.08 2.77 5.76
N TRP A 57 2.21 3.33 5.32
CA TRP A 57 2.71 4.60 5.84
C TRP A 57 1.73 5.75 5.62
N ALA A 58 1.18 5.87 4.41
CA ALA A 58 0.24 6.92 4.07
C ALA A 58 -1.08 6.79 4.83
N LEU A 59 -1.64 5.58 4.92
CA LEU A 59 -2.86 5.32 5.69
C LEU A 59 -2.65 5.61 7.18
N ASN A 60 -1.51 5.21 7.75
CA ASN A 60 -1.19 5.52 9.14
C ASN A 60 -1.02 7.04 9.36
N ARG A 61 -0.47 7.76 8.37
CA ARG A 61 -0.34 9.23 8.41
C ARG A 61 -1.72 9.90 8.37
N ILE A 62 -2.60 9.45 7.48
CA ILE A 62 -3.98 9.94 7.35
C ILE A 62 -4.78 9.65 8.61
N ALA A 63 -4.67 8.44 9.17
CA ALA A 63 -5.40 8.04 10.37
C ALA A 63 -5.01 8.84 11.62
N ASN A 64 -3.76 9.31 11.69
CA ASN A 64 -3.27 10.14 12.80
C ASN A 64 -3.33 11.65 12.51
N ALA A 65 -3.67 12.05 11.29
CA ALA A 65 -3.83 13.44 10.89
C ALA A 65 -5.24 13.92 11.23
N ASP A 66 -5.37 15.22 11.53
CA ASP A 66 -6.66 15.86 11.65
C ASP A 66 -7.33 15.94 10.26
N SER A 67 -8.63 15.70 10.17
CA SER A 67 -9.35 15.75 8.88
C SER A 67 -9.33 17.15 8.25
N ASP A 68 -9.20 18.19 9.07
CA ASP A 68 -9.25 19.58 8.63
C ASP A 68 -7.89 20.16 8.18
N ILE A 69 -6.79 19.43 8.36
CA ILE A 69 -5.48 19.89 7.88
C ILE A 69 -5.29 19.61 6.39
N THR A 70 -4.46 20.44 5.76
CA THR A 70 -4.10 20.28 4.35
C THR A 70 -3.17 19.09 4.16
N ILE A 71 -3.23 18.47 2.98
CA ILE A 71 -2.36 17.34 2.62
C ILE A 71 -0.88 17.76 2.73
N ALA A 72 -0.55 19.00 2.34
CA ALA A 72 0.78 19.55 2.47
C ALA A 72 1.29 19.62 3.91
N THR A 73 0.41 19.92 4.87
CA THR A 73 0.77 19.92 6.29
C THR A 73 0.98 18.50 6.81
N ALA A 74 0.13 17.56 6.39
CA ALA A 74 0.21 16.16 6.82
C ALA A 74 1.47 15.45 6.28
N PHE A 75 1.80 15.69 5.01
CA PHE A 75 2.85 14.97 4.29
C PHE A 75 4.13 15.78 4.06
N GLY A 76 4.11 17.10 4.32
CA GLY A 76 5.27 17.98 4.21
C GLY A 76 5.57 18.44 2.78
N ASP A 77 4.65 18.24 1.83
CA ASP A 77 4.85 18.59 0.43
C ASP A 77 3.63 19.33 -0.16
N SER A 78 3.87 20.52 -0.70
CA SER A 78 2.85 21.36 -1.31
C SER A 78 2.49 20.97 -2.74
N ASP A 79 3.44 20.40 -3.48
CA ASP A 79 3.25 20.01 -4.88
C ASP A 79 3.25 18.49 -4.98
N ILE A 80 2.06 17.92 -4.87
CA ILE A 80 1.85 16.47 -4.84
C ILE A 80 1.50 15.90 -6.21
N ALA A 81 1.55 16.72 -7.28
CA ALA A 81 1.19 16.32 -8.63
C ALA A 81 2.07 15.20 -9.18
N ASP A 82 3.37 15.28 -8.92
CA ASP A 82 4.36 14.29 -9.35
C ASP A 82 4.46 13.10 -8.37
N GLY A 83 3.74 13.18 -7.25
CA GLY A 83 3.66 12.19 -6.20
C GLY A 83 4.57 12.50 -5.02
N VAL A 84 4.11 12.14 -3.82
CA VAL A 84 4.86 12.34 -2.58
C VAL A 84 5.87 11.21 -2.40
N THR A 85 7.12 11.57 -2.16
CA THR A 85 8.18 10.58 -1.90
C THR A 85 8.00 9.98 -0.51
N CYS A 86 7.98 8.66 -0.42
CA CYS A 86 7.92 7.95 0.86
C CYS A 86 9.23 8.16 1.65
N PRO A 87 9.24 7.99 2.99
CA PRO A 87 10.47 8.14 3.78
C PRO A 87 11.52 7.06 3.50
N PHE A 88 11.21 6.06 2.69
CA PHE A 88 12.10 5.00 2.23
C PHE A 88 12.21 5.03 0.70
N PRO A 89 13.36 4.57 0.15
CA PRO A 89 13.64 4.69 -1.28
C PRO A 89 12.71 3.82 -2.13
N GLY A 90 12.45 4.30 -3.35
CA GLY A 90 11.72 3.54 -4.38
C GLY A 90 10.22 3.46 -4.14
N CYS A 91 9.61 4.52 -3.61
CA CYS A 91 8.19 4.60 -3.34
C CYS A 91 7.67 6.03 -3.57
N ASN A 92 6.65 6.15 -4.42
CA ASN A 92 5.95 7.40 -4.71
C ASN A 92 4.46 7.22 -4.41
N LEU A 93 3.83 8.24 -3.82
CA LEU A 93 2.43 8.21 -3.41
C LEU A 93 1.61 9.22 -4.19
N TYR A 94 0.44 8.79 -4.61
CA TYR A 94 -0.55 9.62 -5.29
C TYR A 94 -1.85 9.55 -4.50
N PHE A 95 -2.42 10.71 -4.20
CA PHE A 95 -3.71 10.83 -3.53
C PHE A 95 -4.80 10.98 -4.57
N LEU A 96 -5.90 10.28 -4.40
CA LEU A 96 -7.02 10.30 -5.33
C LEU A 96 -8.28 10.86 -4.66
N ASP A 97 -8.99 11.68 -5.42
CA ASP A 97 -10.30 12.22 -5.04
C ASP A 97 -11.43 11.18 -5.26
N GLU A 98 -12.67 11.59 -4.98
CA GLU A 98 -13.88 10.77 -5.18
C GLU A 98 -14.09 10.32 -6.64
N ASN A 99 -13.51 11.04 -7.61
CA ASN A 99 -13.59 10.71 -9.03
C ASN A 99 -12.42 9.84 -9.49
N GLY A 100 -11.53 9.42 -8.58
CA GLY A 100 -10.32 8.69 -8.92
C GLY A 100 -9.28 9.53 -9.68
N LYS A 101 -9.35 10.87 -9.56
CA LYS A 101 -8.38 11.79 -10.14
C LYS A 101 -7.28 12.07 -9.12
N VAL A 102 -6.03 12.12 -9.59
CA VAL A 102 -4.89 12.50 -8.76
C VAL A 102 -5.05 13.95 -8.30
N ILE A 103 -4.99 14.15 -6.99
CA ILE A 103 -4.96 15.47 -6.36
C ILE A 103 -3.56 16.04 -6.59
N SER A 104 -3.48 17.21 -7.21
CA SER A 104 -2.22 17.85 -7.60
C SER A 104 -1.76 18.96 -6.67
N ASP A 105 -2.67 19.53 -5.88
CA ASP A 105 -2.38 20.68 -5.00
C ASP A 105 -2.58 20.29 -3.53
N GLY A 106 -1.47 20.14 -2.80
CA GLY A 106 -1.50 19.74 -1.39
C GLY A 106 -1.98 20.85 -0.46
N ASN A 107 -2.03 22.12 -0.90
CA ASN A 107 -2.41 23.27 -0.08
C ASN A 107 -3.91 23.56 -0.12
N THR A 108 -4.56 23.27 -1.25
CA THR A 108 -6.00 23.50 -1.43
C THR A 108 -6.83 22.34 -0.86
N PHE A 109 -6.35 21.11 -1.03
CA PHE A 109 -7.07 19.91 -0.61
C PHE A 109 -6.73 19.50 0.82
N ARG A 110 -7.74 18.99 1.52
CA ARG A 110 -7.62 18.49 2.89
C ARG A 110 -7.40 16.99 2.91
N VAL A 111 -6.95 16.49 4.06
CA VAL A 111 -6.81 15.04 4.29
C VAL A 111 -8.17 14.33 4.14
N SER A 112 -9.29 14.98 4.48
CA SER A 112 -10.65 14.47 4.27
C SER A 112 -11.02 14.21 2.81
N ASP A 113 -10.37 14.92 1.88
CA ASP A 113 -10.68 14.84 0.45
C ASP A 113 -10.02 13.63 -0.21
N ILE A 114 -9.11 12.95 0.50
CA ILE A 114 -8.43 11.73 0.03
C ILE A 114 -9.40 10.56 0.17
N LYS A 115 -9.86 10.01 -0.95
CA LYS A 115 -10.71 8.80 -0.99
C LYS A 115 -9.92 7.53 -1.27
N ALA A 116 -8.80 7.64 -1.96
CA ALA A 116 -7.87 6.53 -2.12
C ALA A 116 -6.42 7.01 -2.13
N VAL A 117 -5.52 6.11 -1.74
CA VAL A 117 -4.07 6.29 -1.84
C VAL A 117 -3.55 5.26 -2.82
N ARG A 118 -2.82 5.71 -3.83
CA ARG A 118 -2.06 4.84 -4.74
C ARG A 118 -0.58 4.99 -4.43
N SER A 119 0.06 3.90 -4.03
CA SER A 119 1.51 3.85 -3.91
C SER A 119 2.12 3.12 -5.10
N VAL A 120 3.16 3.71 -5.68
CA VAL A 120 3.96 3.13 -6.77
C VAL A 120 5.33 2.80 -6.20
N GLY A 121 5.59 1.51 -6.03
CA GLY A 121 6.90 1.00 -5.68
C GLY A 121 7.75 0.80 -6.93
N THR A 122 8.96 1.33 -6.90
CA THR A 122 9.96 1.20 -7.96
C THR A 122 11.15 0.40 -7.42
N ASN A 123 11.72 -0.44 -8.28
CA ASN A 123 12.99 -1.08 -8.01
C ASN A 123 13.90 -0.85 -9.21
N GLU A 124 14.89 0.01 -9.02
CA GLU A 124 15.86 0.40 -10.05
C GLU A 124 17.07 -0.54 -10.08
N THR A 125 17.19 -1.46 -9.13
CA THR A 125 18.33 -2.38 -9.05
C THR A 125 18.12 -3.56 -9.99
N GLY A 126 18.75 -3.52 -11.16
CA GLY A 126 18.70 -4.58 -12.17
C GLY A 126 17.71 -4.26 -13.28
N ASP A 127 16.67 -5.10 -13.45
CA ASP A 127 15.57 -4.80 -14.38
C ASP A 127 14.59 -3.83 -13.69
N PRO A 128 14.38 -2.62 -14.23
CA PRO A 128 13.47 -1.65 -13.63
C PRO A 128 12.05 -2.21 -13.65
N THR A 129 11.50 -2.44 -12.46
CA THR A 129 10.11 -2.88 -12.32
C THR A 129 9.33 -1.89 -11.47
N GLN A 130 8.10 -1.62 -11.89
CA GLN A 130 7.17 -0.76 -11.16
C GLN A 130 5.91 -1.55 -10.85
N ARG A 131 5.44 -1.44 -9.61
CA ARG A 131 4.17 -2.00 -9.15
C ARG A 131 3.41 -0.92 -8.41
N ALA A 132 2.11 -0.85 -8.66
CA ALA A 132 1.22 0.08 -7.98
C ALA A 132 0.22 -0.70 -7.14
N ILE A 133 -0.03 -0.21 -5.92
CA ILE A 133 -1.09 -0.69 -5.04
C ILE A 133 -1.98 0.51 -4.75
N GLU A 134 -3.29 0.30 -4.83
CA GLU A 134 -4.29 1.31 -4.50
C GLU A 134 -5.13 0.79 -3.34
N ALA A 135 -5.28 1.62 -2.32
CA ALA A 135 -6.12 1.35 -1.17
C ALA A 135 -7.13 2.49 -1.00
N ALA A 136 -8.39 2.11 -0.82
CA ALA A 136 -9.44 3.06 -0.45
C ALA A 136 -9.21 3.50 0.99
N VAL A 137 -9.29 4.82 1.22
CA VAL A 137 -9.32 5.42 2.53
C VAL A 137 -10.77 5.41 2.96
N ALA A 138 -11.11 4.53 3.90
CA ALA A 138 -12.39 4.68 4.58
C ALA A 138 -12.30 5.97 5.41
N GLU A 139 -13.22 6.91 5.18
CA GLU A 139 -13.54 7.88 6.21
C GLU A 139 -13.95 7.04 7.42
N THR A 140 -13.09 7.01 8.45
CA THR A 140 -13.58 6.83 9.80
C THR A 140 -14.53 7.98 10.01
N GLY A 141 -15.82 7.73 9.72
CA GLY A 141 -16.89 8.43 10.35
C GLY A 141 -16.57 8.33 11.83
N ILE A 142 -16.00 9.40 12.38
CA ILE A 142 -16.21 9.73 13.78
C ILE A 142 -17.73 9.84 13.82
N GLY A 143 -18.41 8.71 14.06
CA GLY A 143 -19.86 8.58 13.84
C GLY A 143 -20.49 9.77 14.49
N LYS A 144 -21.13 10.66 13.70
CA LYS A 144 -21.20 12.08 14.10
C LYS A 144 -21.95 12.11 15.40
N TYR A 145 -21.23 12.29 16.50
CA TYR A 145 -21.83 12.25 17.81
C TYR A 145 -21.99 13.69 18.24
N GLN A 146 -23.23 14.07 18.57
CA GLN A 146 -23.45 15.33 19.24
C GLN A 146 -23.26 15.11 20.74
N ILE A 147 -22.29 15.81 21.32
CA ILE A 147 -22.10 15.82 22.77
C ILE A 147 -22.88 17.01 23.33
N SER A 148 -23.82 16.72 24.23
CA SER A 148 -24.51 17.72 25.04
C SER A 148 -24.18 17.49 26.50
N CYS A 149 -23.68 18.51 27.17
CA CYS A 149 -23.42 18.47 28.61
C CYS A 149 -24.35 19.45 29.32
N SER A 150 -25.05 18.97 30.35
CA SER A 150 -25.86 19.80 31.24
C SER A 150 -25.21 19.82 32.62
N LEU A 151 -25.06 21.03 33.16
CA LEU A 151 -24.63 21.28 34.53
C LEU A 151 -25.85 21.55 35.40
N SER A 152 -26.05 20.75 36.44
CA SER A 152 -27.06 21.01 37.47
C SER A 152 -26.40 20.93 38.84
N GLY A 153 -26.09 22.10 39.41
CA GLY A 153 -25.35 22.19 40.66
C GLY A 153 -23.91 21.67 40.53
N ALA A 154 -23.54 20.68 41.36
CA ALA A 154 -22.19 20.08 41.39
C ALA A 154 -22.04 18.84 40.49
N LEU A 155 -23.06 18.50 39.69
CA LEU A 155 -23.05 17.33 38.81
C LEU A 155 -22.99 17.79 37.34
N THR A 156 -22.07 17.18 36.60
CA THR A 156 -21.98 17.35 35.14
C THR A 156 -22.43 16.05 34.50
N MET A 157 -23.48 16.11 33.69
CA MET A 157 -23.90 14.98 32.85
C MET A 157 -23.60 15.31 31.40
N CYS A 158 -22.79 14.48 30.75
CA CYS A 158 -22.50 14.57 29.33
C CYS A 158 -23.11 13.37 28.61
N CYS A 159 -23.93 13.65 27.60
CA CYS A 159 -24.51 12.64 26.72
C CYS A 159 -23.90 12.77 25.33
N ARG A 160 -23.50 11.65 24.73
CA ARG A 160 -23.19 11.54 23.32
C ARG A 160 -24.38 10.93 22.59
N VAL A 161 -24.83 11.57 21.52
CA VAL A 161 -25.90 11.07 20.65
C VAL A 161 -25.29 10.76 19.30
N ASP A 162 -25.30 9.50 18.91
CA ASP A 162 -24.98 9.07 17.56
C ASP A 162 -26.05 9.61 16.60
N THR A 163 -25.67 10.49 15.67
CA THR A 163 -26.60 11.13 14.74
C THR A 163 -27.12 10.20 13.65
N GLU A 164 -26.50 9.04 13.45
CA GLU A 164 -26.92 8.06 12.45
C GLU A 164 -27.88 7.04 13.03
N THR A 165 -27.62 6.57 14.26
CA THR A 165 -28.46 5.55 14.92
C THR A 165 -29.48 6.14 15.90
N GLY A 166 -29.33 7.42 16.27
CA GLY A 166 -30.07 8.05 17.35
C GLY A 166 -29.72 7.50 18.74
N SER A 167 -28.76 6.58 18.84
CA SER A 167 -28.35 5.96 20.10
C SER A 167 -27.72 7.01 21.02
N THR A 168 -28.21 7.08 22.25
CA THR A 168 -27.72 8.03 23.25
C THR A 168 -27.02 7.32 24.39
N GLU A 169 -25.78 7.72 24.67
CA GLU A 169 -25.03 7.24 25.81
C GLU A 169 -24.64 8.40 26.71
N CYS A 170 -24.92 8.28 28.00
CA CYS A 170 -24.67 9.35 28.96
C CYS A 170 -23.67 8.91 30.02
N LYS A 171 -22.83 9.87 30.42
CA LYS A 171 -21.89 9.76 31.53
C LYS A 171 -22.12 10.91 32.49
N MET A 172 -22.40 10.57 33.75
CA MET A 172 -22.37 11.53 34.85
C MET A 172 -20.95 11.55 35.43
N THR A 173 -20.32 12.71 35.48
CA THR A 173 -19.14 12.93 36.31
C THR A 173 -19.56 13.54 37.64
N PRO A 174 -19.16 12.90 38.75
CA PRO A 174 -18.53 13.72 39.77
C PRO A 174 -17.19 13.19 40.30
N ASP A 175 -16.99 11.89 40.56
CA ASP A 175 -15.76 11.42 41.23
C ASP A 175 -15.61 9.87 41.21
N HIS A 176 -16.21 9.17 40.23
CA HIS A 176 -16.15 7.70 40.19
C HIS A 176 -15.76 7.11 38.82
N PRO A 177 -14.89 6.07 38.80
CA PRO A 177 -14.43 5.43 37.58
C PRO A 177 -15.39 4.32 37.15
N ASN A 178 -16.57 4.66 36.64
CA ASN A 178 -17.47 3.67 36.03
C ASN A 178 -17.69 3.94 34.53
N PRO A 179 -17.86 2.89 33.72
CA PRO A 179 -17.97 2.96 32.27
C PRO A 179 -19.30 3.59 31.81
N TRP A 180 -19.33 4.04 30.55
CA TRP A 180 -20.50 4.61 29.88
C TRP A 180 -21.75 3.74 30.05
N ILE A 181 -22.88 4.34 30.40
CA ILE A 181 -24.17 3.65 30.48
C ILE A 181 -24.87 3.84 29.13
N THR A 182 -25.01 2.76 28.37
CA THR A 182 -25.76 2.74 27.11
C THR A 182 -27.25 2.64 27.43
N PHE A 183 -28.04 3.65 27.06
CA PHE A 183 -29.49 3.54 27.10
C PHE A 183 -29.96 2.95 25.76
N GLY A 184 -30.27 1.66 25.76
CA GLY A 184 -30.76 0.97 24.57
C GLY A 184 -32.06 1.59 24.04
N ASN A 185 -32.08 1.92 22.76
CA ASN A 185 -33.22 2.44 22.02
C ASN A 185 -34.46 1.54 22.18
N LYS A 186 -35.54 2.08 22.75
CA LYS A 186 -36.89 1.73 22.31
C LYS A 186 -37.42 2.91 21.48
N PRO A 187 -37.81 2.68 20.21
CA PRO A 187 -38.38 3.73 19.38
C PRO A 187 -39.73 4.16 19.98
N TRP A 188 -39.95 5.47 20.03
CA TRP A 188 -41.28 6.07 20.15
C TRP A 188 -41.92 6.12 18.78
#